data_AF-A0A061IHP0-F1
#
_entry.id   AF-A0A061IHP0-F1
#
_cell.length_a   1.000
_cell.length_b   1.000
_cell.length_c   1.000
_cell.angle_alpha   90.00
_cell.angle_beta   90.00
_cell.angle_gamma   90.00
#
_symmetry.space_group_name_H-M   'P 1'
#
loop_
_entity.id
_entity.type
_entity.pdbx_description
1 polymer ?
#
loop_
_entity_poly.entity_id
_entity_poly.type
_entity_poly.pdbx_seq_one_letter_code
_entity_poly.pdbx_strand_id
1 'polypeptide(L)'
;MLFLGLFIKQLDVVAVTYPLRALRLVHVCMAVEPLANIIRVILQSVPDLANVVALILFFMLVFSVFGVTLFGAFVPKHFQNMGVALYTLFICITQDGWLDIYSDFQMENREIAMEVGGAIYFATFITIGAFIGLNLFVVVVTTNLEQMMKIGEQGQQRQITFTEIGADEDDFVDDLPLVHCTEARKETSGHPQEPLVGGPLCNLTEKTCDNFCLVLEAIQENLREYKQIREELDKIVEEVRSIRYNQEQEKELLLRHASKSLSSQTDSSLDIREVATQQDLISALVSREKVHDSSTNMLSKHKFSF
;
A
#
# COMPACT_ATOMS: atom_id res chain seq x y z
N MET A 1 -13.89 26.72 17.25
CA MET A 1 -15.11 27.35 16.71
C MET A 1 -15.40 28.76 17.23
N LEU A 2 -14.92 29.17 18.42
CA LEU A 2 -15.20 30.51 18.98
C LEU A 2 -14.34 31.67 18.41
N PHE A 3 -13.11 31.40 17.96
CA PHE A 3 -12.23 32.44 17.39
C PHE A 3 -12.58 32.84 15.95
N LEU A 4 -13.25 31.96 15.20
CA LEU A 4 -13.59 32.21 13.80
C LEU A 4 -14.72 33.26 13.67
N GLY A 5 -15.60 33.37 14.67
CA GLY A 5 -16.73 34.30 14.66
C GLY A 5 -16.35 35.78 14.86
N LEU A 6 -15.18 36.06 15.46
CA LEU A 6 -14.70 37.44 15.67
C LEU A 6 -14.11 38.06 14.40
N PHE A 7 -13.52 37.24 13.52
CA PHE A 7 -12.93 37.71 12.25
C PHE A 7 -13.98 38.03 11.16
N ILE A 8 -15.13 37.36 11.20
CA ILE A 8 -16.13 37.40 10.12
C ILE A 8 -16.90 38.74 10.05
N LYS A 9 -16.97 39.52 11.14
CA LYS A 9 -17.73 40.79 11.13
C LYS A 9 -17.05 41.93 10.36
N GLN A 10 -15.77 41.80 10.01
CA GLN A 10 -15.00 42.86 9.34
C GLN A 10 -14.75 42.59 7.85
N LEU A 11 -15.06 41.37 7.37
CA LEU A 11 -14.79 40.94 6.00
C LEU A 11 -16.07 41.09 5.16
N ASP A 12 -15.96 41.79 4.04
CA ASP A 12 -17.06 42.10 3.14
C ASP A 12 -17.86 40.83 2.79
N VAL A 13 -19.16 40.83 3.10
CA VAL A 13 -20.03 39.63 3.07
C VAL A 13 -20.03 39.00 1.67
N VAL A 14 -19.89 39.83 0.64
CA VAL A 14 -19.79 39.42 -0.76
C VAL A 14 -18.47 38.66 -1.01
N ALA A 15 -17.33 39.20 -0.59
CA ALA A 15 -16.02 38.57 -0.77
C ALA A 15 -15.87 37.24 -0.03
N VAL A 16 -16.61 37.03 1.07
CA VAL A 16 -16.62 35.78 1.84
C VAL A 16 -17.56 34.73 1.24
N THR A 17 -18.67 35.13 0.60
CA THR A 17 -19.62 34.17 0.02
C THR A 17 -19.08 33.37 -1.16
N TYR A 18 -18.22 33.95 -2.00
CA TYR A 18 -17.58 33.25 -3.12
C TYR A 18 -16.65 32.11 -2.69
N PRO A 19 -15.67 32.30 -1.77
CA PRO A 19 -14.82 31.22 -1.29
C PRO A 19 -15.59 30.20 -0.45
N LEU A 20 -16.60 30.62 0.33
CA LEU A 20 -17.47 29.66 1.04
C LEU A 20 -18.32 28.81 0.09
N ARG A 21 -18.77 29.37 -1.03
CA ARG A 21 -19.42 28.61 -2.11
C ARG A 21 -18.44 27.63 -2.76
N ALA A 22 -17.19 28.03 -2.99
CA ALA A 22 -16.15 27.13 -3.48
C ALA A 22 -15.80 26.02 -2.46
N LEU A 23 -15.83 26.32 -1.16
CA LEU A 23 -15.63 25.34 -0.08
C LEU A 23 -16.75 24.30 -0.03
N ARG A 24 -17.99 24.68 -0.39
CA ARG A 24 -19.08 23.72 -0.58
C ARG A 24 -18.80 22.74 -1.73
N LEU A 25 -17.99 23.14 -2.73
CA LEU A 25 -17.55 22.22 -3.78
C LEU A 25 -16.61 21.13 -3.24
N VAL A 26 -15.85 21.40 -2.16
CA VAL A 26 -15.07 20.38 -1.45
C VAL A 26 -15.98 19.31 -0.82
N HIS A 27 -17.16 19.69 -0.33
CA HIS A 27 -18.17 18.71 0.11
C HIS A 27 -18.71 17.86 -1.04
N VAL A 28 -18.84 18.42 -2.25
CA VAL A 28 -19.21 17.65 -3.46
C VAL A 28 -18.08 16.71 -3.86
N CYS A 29 -16.82 17.16 -3.75
CA CYS A 29 -15.63 16.32 -3.93
C CYS A 29 -15.55 15.18 -2.90
N MET A 30 -16.07 15.39 -1.68
CA MET A 30 -16.20 14.35 -0.64
C MET A 30 -17.30 13.32 -0.95
N ALA A 31 -18.22 13.60 -1.88
CA ALA A 31 -19.21 12.63 -2.33
C ALA A 31 -18.63 11.61 -3.31
N VAL A 32 -17.47 11.91 -3.92
CA VAL A 32 -16.77 11.00 -4.83
C VAL A 32 -15.75 10.20 -4.02
N GLU A 33 -15.99 8.90 -3.86
CA GLU A 33 -15.18 7.99 -3.02
C GLU A 33 -13.66 8.11 -3.19
N PRO A 34 -13.08 8.09 -4.42
CA PRO A 34 -11.63 8.21 -4.58
C PRO A 34 -11.08 9.59 -4.18
N LEU A 35 -11.84 10.67 -4.39
CA LEU A 35 -11.40 12.03 -4.05
C LEU A 35 -11.56 12.32 -2.55
N ALA A 36 -12.61 11.80 -1.94
CA ALA A 36 -12.84 11.86 -0.51
C ALA A 36 -11.70 11.19 0.27
N ASN A 37 -11.23 10.04 -0.19
CA ASN A 37 -10.10 9.33 0.41
C ASN A 37 -8.82 10.17 0.37
N ILE A 38 -8.49 10.82 -0.76
CA ILE A 38 -7.29 11.67 -0.87
C ILE A 38 -7.37 12.85 0.11
N ILE A 39 -8.50 13.56 0.14
CA ILE A 39 -8.66 14.73 1.01
C ILE A 39 -8.63 14.31 2.49
N ARG A 40 -9.21 13.14 2.84
CA ARG A 40 -9.15 12.60 4.20
C ARG A 40 -7.72 12.30 4.63
N VAL A 41 -6.88 11.75 3.74
CA VAL A 41 -5.44 11.54 3.99
C VAL A 41 -4.73 12.88 4.22
N ILE A 42 -4.99 13.89 3.39
CA ILE A 42 -4.40 15.23 3.55
C ILE A 42 -4.79 15.84 4.91
N LEU A 43 -6.08 15.78 5.27
CA LEU A 43 -6.59 16.31 6.53
C LEU A 43 -6.04 15.54 7.75
N GLN A 44 -5.81 14.24 7.62
CA GLN A 44 -5.22 13.42 8.68
C GLN A 44 -3.75 13.77 8.93
N SER A 45 -3.02 14.26 7.92
CA SER A 45 -1.63 14.71 8.09
C SER A 45 -1.51 16.10 8.72
N VAL A 46 -2.54 16.96 8.64
CA VAL A 46 -2.53 18.30 9.25
C VAL A 46 -2.17 18.33 10.74
N PRO A 47 -2.76 17.50 11.64
CA PRO A 47 -2.40 17.50 13.06
C PRO A 47 -0.93 17.17 13.30
N ASP A 48 -0.32 16.31 12.49
CA ASP A 48 1.09 15.95 12.61
C ASP A 48 2.00 17.15 12.28
N LEU A 49 1.58 18.00 11.33
CA LEU A 49 2.29 19.23 10.97
C LEU A 49 2.02 20.40 11.93
N ALA A 50 0.95 20.34 12.74
CA ALA A 50 0.48 21.48 13.53
C ALA A 50 1.55 22.05 14.47
N ASN A 51 2.36 21.18 15.08
CA ASN A 51 3.44 21.59 15.99
C ASN A 51 4.51 22.41 15.26
N VAL A 52 4.88 22.02 14.04
CA VAL A 52 5.89 22.73 13.23
C VAL A 52 5.32 24.04 12.70
N VAL A 53 4.07 24.03 12.25
CA VAL A 53 3.37 25.26 11.82
C VAL A 53 3.24 26.26 12.97
N ALA A 54 2.95 25.79 14.19
CA ALA A 54 2.92 26.63 15.38
C ALA A 54 4.29 27.24 15.72
N LEU A 55 5.37 26.46 15.56
CA LEU A 55 6.74 26.94 15.71
C LEU A 55 7.08 28.04 14.69
N ILE A 56 6.73 27.82 13.41
CA ILE A 56 6.91 28.81 12.33
C ILE A 56 6.14 30.09 12.65
N LEU A 57 4.88 29.97 13.09
CA LEU A 57 4.04 31.11 13.43
C LEU A 57 4.60 31.89 14.62
N PHE A 58 5.12 31.21 15.65
CA PHE A 58 5.79 31.86 16.77
C PHE A 58 7.05 32.60 16.33
N PHE A 59 7.88 31.98 15.49
CA PHE A 59 9.06 32.63 14.92
C PHE A 59 8.70 33.88 14.11
N MET A 60 7.66 33.80 13.28
CA MET A 60 7.15 34.95 12.52
C MET A 60 6.57 36.05 13.44
N LEU A 61 5.93 35.71 14.55
CA LEU A 61 5.45 36.71 15.52
C LEU A 61 6.60 37.49 16.14
N VAL A 62 7.68 36.81 16.53
CA VAL A 62 8.87 37.45 17.09
C VAL A 62 9.48 38.42 16.07
N PHE A 63 9.69 37.97 14.84
CA PHE A 63 10.20 38.84 13.77
C PHE A 63 9.23 39.96 13.41
N SER A 64 7.92 39.72 13.44
CA SER A 64 6.91 40.77 13.15
C SER A 64 7.03 41.93 14.14
N VAL A 65 7.18 41.65 15.44
CA VAL A 65 7.41 42.68 16.45
C VAL A 65 8.69 43.45 16.15
N PHE A 66 9.80 42.75 15.87
CA PHE A 66 11.05 43.41 15.51
C PHE A 66 10.92 44.29 14.27
N GLY A 67 10.31 43.77 13.19
CA GLY A 67 10.10 44.49 11.95
C GLY A 67 9.25 45.76 12.13
N VAL A 68 8.17 45.69 12.91
CA VAL A 68 7.36 46.88 13.22
C VAL A 68 8.16 47.90 14.03
N THR A 69 8.95 47.45 15.02
CA THR A 69 9.76 48.37 15.85
C THR A 69 10.91 49.02 15.10
N LEU A 70 11.57 48.30 14.20
CA LEU A 70 12.74 48.76 13.46
C LEU A 70 12.36 49.55 12.20
N PHE A 71 11.34 49.08 11.48
CA PHE A 71 11.03 49.55 10.13
C PHE A 71 9.64 50.16 9.98
N GLY A 72 8.78 50.09 11.00
CA GLY A 72 7.39 50.56 10.89
C GLY A 72 7.24 52.05 10.57
N ALA A 73 8.16 52.89 11.06
CA ALA A 73 8.17 54.32 10.74
C ALA A 73 8.64 54.62 9.31
N PHE A 74 9.52 53.78 8.76
CA PHE A 74 10.17 54.02 7.48
C PHE A 74 9.45 53.33 6.31
N VAL A 75 9.00 52.09 6.52
CA VAL A 75 8.35 51.23 5.52
C VAL A 75 6.96 50.81 6.01
N PRO A 76 6.03 51.76 6.23
CA PRO A 76 4.71 51.44 6.77
C PRO A 76 3.93 50.48 5.87
N LYS A 77 4.15 50.50 4.55
CA LYS A 77 3.53 49.57 3.60
C LYS A 77 3.65 48.09 4.02
N HIS A 78 4.76 47.72 4.65
CA HIS A 78 5.05 46.34 5.07
C HIS A 78 5.08 46.17 6.59
N PHE A 79 5.40 47.22 7.34
CA PHE A 79 5.66 47.13 8.78
C PHE A 79 4.83 48.10 9.64
N GLN A 80 3.71 48.64 9.12
CA GLN A 80 2.87 49.57 9.89
C GLN A 80 2.32 48.97 11.19
N ASN A 81 1.83 47.73 11.14
CA ASN A 81 1.22 47.03 12.27
C ASN A 81 1.64 45.56 12.26
N MET A 82 1.53 44.87 13.40
CA MET A 82 1.90 43.46 13.54
C MET A 82 1.23 42.54 12.49
N GLY A 83 -0.03 42.79 12.15
CA GLY A 83 -0.76 42.01 11.15
C GLY A 83 -0.22 42.20 9.72
N VAL A 84 0.14 43.43 9.35
CA VAL A 84 0.74 43.72 8.03
C VAL A 84 2.14 43.10 7.95
N ALA A 85 2.93 43.25 9.02
CA ALA A 85 4.26 42.65 9.12
C ALA A 85 4.22 41.11 9.07
N LEU A 86 3.24 40.48 9.71
CA LEU A 86 3.03 39.02 9.59
C LEU A 86 2.75 38.59 8.15
N TYR A 87 1.95 39.36 7.40
CA TYR A 87 1.68 39.08 5.99
C TYR A 87 2.94 39.24 5.12
N THR A 88 3.71 40.32 5.33
CA THR A 88 5.00 40.52 4.66
C THR A 88 5.97 39.37 4.97
N LEU A 89 6.06 38.93 6.23
CA LEU A 89 6.92 37.82 6.64
C LEU A 89 6.44 36.47 6.11
N PHE A 90 5.14 36.29 5.92
CA PHE A 90 4.58 35.13 5.25
C PHE A 90 5.02 35.06 3.77
N ILE A 91 5.05 36.19 3.06
CA ILE A 91 5.61 36.25 1.70
C ILE A 91 7.12 35.93 1.74
N CYS A 92 7.83 36.43 2.74
CA CYS A 92 9.27 36.19 2.85
C CYS A 92 9.61 34.73 3.19
N ILE A 93 8.81 34.04 3.99
CA ILE A 93 9.08 32.64 4.37
C ILE A 93 8.82 31.67 3.22
N THR A 94 7.91 32.00 2.30
CA THR A 94 7.73 31.25 1.04
C THR A 94 8.87 31.49 0.04
N GLN A 95 9.82 32.38 0.36
CA GLN A 95 10.97 32.75 -0.48
C GLN A 95 10.58 33.28 -1.87
N ASP A 96 9.34 33.75 -2.01
CA ASP A 96 8.80 34.28 -3.27
C ASP A 96 8.33 35.72 -3.05
N GLY A 97 8.62 36.62 -3.99
CA GLY A 97 8.25 38.04 -3.87
C GLY A 97 8.95 38.86 -2.77
N TRP A 98 9.90 38.27 -2.01
CA TRP A 98 10.63 38.98 -0.96
C TRP A 98 11.60 40.05 -1.50
N LEU A 99 12.11 39.87 -2.72
CA LEU A 99 12.98 40.84 -3.38
C LEU A 99 12.27 42.16 -3.66
N ASP A 100 11.00 42.11 -4.08
CA ASP A 100 10.18 43.30 -4.32
C ASP A 100 9.96 44.07 -3.01
N ILE A 101 9.69 43.34 -1.92
CA ILE A 101 9.58 43.92 -0.57
C ILE A 101 10.91 44.57 -0.16
N TYR A 102 12.04 43.91 -0.40
CA TYR A 102 13.36 44.45 -0.08
C TYR A 102 13.72 45.67 -0.95
N SER A 103 13.28 45.73 -2.20
CA SER A 103 13.49 46.91 -3.06
C SER A 103 12.83 48.18 -2.51
N ASP A 104 11.72 48.05 -1.77
CA ASP A 104 11.08 49.17 -1.07
C ASP A 104 11.99 49.72 0.07
N PHE A 105 13.08 49.02 0.44
CA PHE A 105 14.11 49.50 1.36
C PHE A 105 15.20 50.32 0.68
N GLN A 106 15.42 50.14 -0.63
CA GLN A 106 16.51 50.73 -1.42
C GLN A 106 16.14 52.05 -2.12
N MET A 107 15.08 52.74 -1.70
CA MET A 107 14.69 54.02 -2.32
C MET A 107 15.76 55.10 -2.14
N GLU A 108 15.98 55.89 -3.21
CA GLU A 108 17.07 56.85 -3.43
C GLU A 108 17.30 57.89 -2.31
N ASN A 109 16.31 58.11 -1.44
CA ASN A 109 16.36 59.08 -0.34
C ASN A 109 16.58 58.47 1.06
N ARG A 110 16.88 57.17 1.18
CA ARG A 110 17.04 56.51 2.49
C ARG A 110 18.49 56.36 2.93
N GLU A 111 18.67 56.35 4.26
CA GLU A 111 19.97 56.14 4.89
C GLU A 111 20.52 54.75 4.56
N ILE A 112 21.80 54.68 4.20
CA ILE A 112 22.53 53.42 3.92
C ILE A 112 22.40 52.43 5.10
N ALA A 113 22.31 52.93 6.33
CA ALA A 113 22.10 52.12 7.53
C ALA A 113 20.78 51.33 7.50
N MET A 114 19.72 51.90 6.92
CA MET A 114 18.40 51.25 6.79
C MET A 114 18.40 50.16 5.73
N GLU A 115 19.12 50.38 4.63
CA GLU A 115 19.29 49.37 3.58
C GLU A 115 20.07 48.17 4.11
N VAL A 116 21.23 48.41 4.75
CA VAL A 116 22.05 47.35 5.34
C VAL A 116 21.32 46.64 6.48
N GLY A 117 20.61 47.38 7.34
CA GLY A 117 19.80 46.82 8.42
C GLY A 117 18.67 45.93 7.90
N GLY A 118 17.97 46.38 6.85
CA GLY A 118 16.96 45.58 6.15
C GLY A 118 17.57 44.30 5.55
N ALA A 119 18.72 44.40 4.88
CA ALA A 119 19.39 43.25 4.28
C ALA A 119 19.72 42.17 5.32
N ILE A 120 20.28 42.57 6.47
CA ILE A 120 20.61 41.67 7.58
C ILE A 120 19.33 41.05 8.16
N TYR A 121 18.27 41.84 8.33
CA TYR A 121 16.99 41.36 8.83
C TYR A 121 16.37 40.29 7.91
N PHE A 122 16.27 40.54 6.61
CA PHE A 122 15.72 39.57 5.67
C PHE A 122 16.63 38.35 5.51
N ALA A 123 17.96 38.53 5.46
CA ALA A 123 18.89 37.41 5.37
C ALA A 123 18.78 36.47 6.59
N THR A 124 18.72 37.02 7.80
CA THR A 124 18.57 36.22 9.03
C THR A 124 17.21 35.55 9.10
N PHE A 125 16.12 36.25 8.74
CA PHE A 125 14.78 35.67 8.70
C PHE A 125 14.67 34.53 7.68
N ILE A 126 15.15 34.74 6.45
CA ILE A 126 15.04 33.76 5.36
C ILE A 126 15.91 32.54 5.65
N THR A 127 17.13 32.70 6.16
CA THR A 127 18.02 31.57 6.48
C THR A 127 17.46 30.70 7.61
N ILE A 128 17.04 31.32 8.71
CA ILE A 128 16.44 30.58 9.85
C ILE A 128 15.07 30.01 9.45
N GLY A 129 14.25 30.78 8.75
CA GLY A 129 12.95 30.36 8.25
C GLY A 129 13.05 29.17 7.30
N ALA A 130 14.03 29.18 6.38
CA ALA A 130 14.31 28.05 5.49
C ALA A 130 14.76 26.81 6.26
N PHE A 131 15.58 26.95 7.30
CA PHE A 131 15.98 25.83 8.14
C PHE A 131 14.77 25.20 8.87
N ILE A 132 13.88 26.03 9.43
CA ILE A 132 12.64 25.55 10.05
C ILE A 132 11.70 24.92 9.00
N GLY A 133 11.61 25.51 7.80
CA GLY A 133 10.84 24.97 6.68
C GLY A 133 11.37 23.63 6.16
N LEU A 134 12.70 23.45 6.12
CA LEU A 134 13.32 22.15 5.82
C LEU A 134 12.96 21.10 6.88
N ASN A 135 12.91 21.49 8.16
CA ASN A 135 12.44 20.58 9.20
C ASN A 135 10.96 20.17 8.98
N LEU A 136 10.11 21.08 8.48
CA LEU A 136 8.74 20.73 8.05
C LEU A 136 8.76 19.73 6.89
N PHE A 137 9.63 19.92 5.89
CA PHE A 137 9.77 18.99 4.77
C PHE A 137 10.20 17.59 5.25
N VAL A 138 11.17 17.52 6.16
CA VAL A 138 11.60 16.25 6.77
C VAL A 138 10.42 15.58 7.47
N VAL A 139 9.66 16.30 8.28
CA VAL A 139 8.47 15.75 8.96
C VAL A 139 7.49 15.18 7.94
N VAL A 140 7.13 15.93 6.88
CA VAL A 140 6.20 15.46 5.84
C VAL A 140 6.72 14.21 5.12
N VAL A 141 8.00 14.17 4.78
CA VAL A 141 8.59 12.99 4.13
C VAL A 141 8.58 11.79 5.07
N THR A 142 8.95 11.98 6.35
CA THR A 142 8.96 10.90 7.33
C THR A 142 7.56 10.36 7.63
N THR A 143 6.56 11.23 7.77
CA THR A 143 5.17 10.79 7.99
C THR A 143 4.61 10.09 6.76
N ASN A 144 4.97 10.54 5.55
CA ASN A 144 4.60 9.86 4.33
C ASN A 144 5.24 8.47 4.23
N LEU A 145 6.54 8.33 4.52
CA LEU A 145 7.23 7.04 4.54
C LEU A 145 6.64 6.11 5.61
N GLU A 146 6.34 6.63 6.80
CA GLU A 146 5.69 5.86 7.86
C GLU A 146 4.30 5.38 7.46
N GLN A 147 3.50 6.22 6.79
CA GLN A 147 2.21 5.83 6.22
C GLN A 147 2.37 4.75 5.14
N MET A 148 3.35 4.88 4.23
CA MET A 148 3.63 3.87 3.20
C MET A 148 4.04 2.52 3.82
N MET A 149 4.84 2.53 4.88
CA MET A 149 5.21 1.31 5.61
C MET A 149 3.99 0.66 6.26
N LYS A 150 3.13 1.44 6.95
CA LYS A 150 1.90 0.94 7.58
C LYS A 150 0.91 0.37 6.55
N ILE A 151 0.80 0.98 5.36
CA ILE A 151 -0.06 0.48 4.29
C ILE A 151 0.50 -0.83 3.70
N GLY A 152 1.83 -0.98 3.63
CA GLY A 152 2.47 -2.24 3.23
C GLY A 152 2.22 -3.37 4.23
N GLU A 153 2.35 -3.09 5.52
CA GLU A 153 2.05 -4.03 6.60
C GLU A 153 0.55 -4.38 6.65
N GLN A 154 -0.33 -3.38 6.50
CA GLN A 154 -1.78 -3.61 6.44
C GLN A 154 -2.23 -4.32 5.17
N GLY A 155 -1.55 -4.13 4.02
CA GLY A 155 -1.80 -4.91 2.80
C GLY A 155 -1.47 -6.39 2.97
N GLN A 156 -0.44 -6.68 3.79
CA GLN A 156 -0.12 -8.03 4.23
C GLN A 156 -1.18 -8.58 5.21
N GLN A 157 -1.69 -7.73 6.12
CA GLN A 157 -2.71 -8.10 7.10
C GLN A 157 -4.12 -8.25 6.50
N ARG A 158 -4.48 -7.47 5.47
CA ARG A 158 -5.77 -7.54 4.75
C ARG A 158 -5.91 -8.79 3.88
N GLN A 159 -4.80 -9.44 3.53
CA GLN A 159 -4.84 -10.78 2.95
C GLN A 159 -5.16 -11.87 4.00
N ILE A 160 -5.04 -11.55 5.29
CA ILE A 160 -5.26 -12.47 6.42
C ILE A 160 -6.59 -12.16 7.14
N THR A 161 -7.17 -10.96 6.99
CA THR A 161 -8.56 -10.68 7.38
C THR A 161 -9.51 -11.29 6.35
N PHE A 162 -10.05 -12.44 6.73
CA PHE A 162 -11.15 -13.16 6.09
C PHE A 162 -12.17 -12.21 5.43
N THR A 163 -12.59 -12.59 4.22
CA THR A 163 -13.83 -12.16 3.56
C THR A 163 -14.99 -12.20 4.53
N GLU A 164 -15.21 -11.11 5.28
CA GLU A 164 -16.45 -10.88 6.01
C GLU A 164 -17.29 -9.95 5.15
N ILE A 165 -18.25 -10.56 4.45
CA ILE A 165 -19.32 -9.89 3.74
C ILE A 165 -20.25 -9.26 4.79
N GLY A 166 -20.35 -7.94 4.76
CA GLY A 166 -21.38 -7.13 5.42
C GLY A 166 -21.21 -5.69 4.93
N ALA A 167 -21.91 -5.31 3.86
CA ALA A 167 -23.23 -4.67 3.86
C ALA A 167 -23.16 -3.21 4.34
N ASP A 168 -23.28 -2.26 3.40
CA ASP A 168 -24.39 -1.29 3.35
C ASP A 168 -24.33 -0.44 2.04
N GLU A 169 -25.33 -0.69 1.17
CA GLU A 169 -26.14 0.17 0.25
C GLU A 169 -25.45 1.33 -0.54
N ASP A 170 -25.56 1.53 -1.87
CA ASP A 170 -26.66 1.34 -2.83
C ASP A 170 -26.15 1.24 -4.31
N ASP A 171 -26.86 0.41 -5.09
CA ASP A 171 -27.45 0.65 -6.43
C ASP A 171 -27.13 -0.36 -7.56
N PHE A 172 -28.22 -0.98 -8.04
CA PHE A 172 -28.46 -1.78 -9.26
C PHE A 172 -28.21 -3.31 -9.33
N VAL A 173 -29.19 -4.05 -8.77
CA VAL A 173 -30.01 -5.15 -9.34
C VAL A 173 -29.33 -6.30 -10.13
N ASP A 174 -29.31 -7.49 -9.51
CA ASP A 174 -29.89 -8.73 -10.07
C ASP A 174 -30.19 -9.71 -8.91
N ASP A 175 -31.40 -9.62 -8.35
CA ASP A 175 -31.83 -10.39 -7.18
C ASP A 175 -31.92 -11.90 -7.49
N LEU A 176 -30.94 -12.68 -7.04
CA LEU A 176 -31.23 -14.07 -6.67
C LEU A 176 -31.98 -14.05 -5.33
N PRO A 177 -33.12 -14.76 -5.21
CA PRO A 177 -33.92 -14.71 -4.00
C PRO A 177 -33.11 -15.28 -2.83
N LEU A 178 -32.79 -14.41 -1.88
CA LEU A 178 -32.13 -14.79 -0.63
C LEU A 178 -33.07 -15.73 0.12
N VAL A 179 -32.82 -17.03 0.07
CA VAL A 179 -33.60 -18.02 0.82
C VAL A 179 -33.30 -17.78 2.30
N HIS A 180 -34.23 -17.09 2.98
CA HIS A 180 -34.17 -16.85 4.41
C HIS A 180 -33.94 -18.20 5.11
N CYS A 181 -33.03 -18.28 6.09
CA CYS A 181 -32.66 -19.55 6.74
C CYS A 181 -33.87 -20.33 7.30
N THR A 182 -35.02 -19.66 7.45
CA THR A 182 -36.31 -20.25 7.79
C THR A 182 -36.97 -21.06 6.68
N GLU A 183 -36.79 -20.73 5.40
CA GLU A 183 -37.25 -21.54 4.26
C GLU A 183 -36.40 -22.81 4.12
N ALA A 184 -35.07 -22.70 4.19
CA ALA A 184 -34.15 -23.85 4.12
C ALA A 184 -34.38 -24.87 5.26
N ARG A 185 -34.83 -24.39 6.44
CA ARG A 185 -35.19 -25.24 7.59
C ARG A 185 -36.49 -26.03 7.40
N LYS A 186 -37.36 -25.64 6.47
CA LYS A 186 -38.61 -26.38 6.18
C LYS A 186 -38.38 -27.59 5.26
N GLU A 187 -37.29 -27.59 4.50
CA GLU A 187 -37.00 -28.67 3.54
C GLU A 187 -36.26 -29.87 4.17
N THR A 188 -35.61 -29.69 5.31
CA THR A 188 -34.84 -30.77 5.95
C THR A 188 -35.71 -31.53 6.96
N SER A 189 -36.07 -32.76 6.61
CA SER A 189 -36.72 -33.71 7.52
C SER A 189 -35.70 -34.31 8.50
N GLY A 190 -35.43 -33.57 9.57
CA GLY A 190 -34.54 -34.01 10.65
C GLY A 190 -34.82 -33.25 11.95
N HIS A 191 -34.41 -33.83 13.09
CA HIS A 191 -34.55 -33.17 14.38
C HIS A 191 -33.86 -31.79 14.38
N PRO A 192 -34.44 -30.76 15.02
CA PRO A 192 -33.86 -29.43 15.03
C PRO A 192 -32.46 -29.48 15.66
N GLN A 193 -31.41 -29.33 14.85
CA GLN A 193 -30.08 -29.07 15.36
C GLN A 193 -30.00 -27.58 15.69
N GLU A 194 -29.60 -27.27 16.91
CA GLU A 194 -29.28 -25.90 17.29
C GLU A 194 -28.07 -25.42 16.46
N PRO A 195 -28.06 -24.14 16.04
CA PRO A 195 -26.89 -23.55 15.41
C PRO A 195 -25.66 -23.80 16.28
N LEU A 196 -24.51 -24.05 15.67
CA LEU A 196 -23.23 -24.10 16.38
C LEU A 196 -22.96 -22.73 17.00
N VAL A 197 -23.46 -22.53 18.22
CA VAL A 197 -23.09 -21.41 19.07
C VAL A 197 -21.69 -21.73 19.57
N GLY A 198 -20.72 -20.91 19.16
CA GLY A 198 -19.33 -21.04 19.61
C GLY A 198 -19.29 -21.22 21.12
N GLY A 199 -18.54 -22.23 21.58
CA GLY A 199 -18.42 -22.54 23.01
C GLY A 199 -17.95 -21.34 23.81
N PRO A 200 -18.19 -21.32 25.14
CA PRO A 200 -17.87 -20.16 25.96
C PRO A 200 -16.36 -19.90 25.92
N LEU A 201 -15.97 -18.71 25.47
CA LEU A 201 -14.57 -18.25 25.32
C LEU A 201 -13.86 -18.02 26.67
N CYS A 202 -14.32 -18.65 27.76
CA CYS A 202 -13.80 -18.45 29.11
C CYS A 202 -12.37 -19.00 29.31
N ASN A 203 -11.82 -19.75 28.34
CA ASN A 203 -10.40 -20.16 28.33
C ASN A 203 -9.48 -19.21 27.52
N LEU A 204 -10.05 -18.16 26.91
CA LEU A 204 -9.28 -17.16 26.18
C LEU A 204 -8.71 -16.14 27.17
N THR A 205 -7.63 -16.52 27.85
CA THR A 205 -6.86 -15.58 28.68
C THR A 205 -6.01 -14.69 27.77
N GLU A 206 -5.65 -13.48 28.21
CA GLU A 206 -4.72 -12.58 27.49
C GLU A 206 -3.45 -13.31 27.03
N LYS A 207 -2.87 -14.16 27.89
CA LYS A 207 -1.73 -15.04 27.55
C LYS A 207 -2.01 -16.04 26.44
N THR A 208 -3.24 -16.54 26.32
CA THR A 208 -3.64 -17.44 25.23
C THR A 208 -3.71 -16.68 23.90
N CYS A 209 -4.14 -15.41 23.95
CA CYS A 209 -4.11 -14.50 22.80
C CYS A 209 -2.68 -14.19 22.37
N ASP A 210 -1.80 -13.86 23.31
CA ASP A 210 -0.38 -13.58 23.03
C ASP A 210 0.32 -14.79 22.40
N ASN A 211 0.11 -15.99 22.96
CA ASN A 211 0.65 -17.23 22.41
C ASN A 211 0.09 -17.52 21.01
N PHE A 212 -1.18 -17.22 20.77
CA PHE A 212 -1.79 -17.38 19.45
C PHE A 212 -1.18 -16.42 18.42
N CYS A 213 -0.97 -15.16 18.79
CA CYS A 213 -0.28 -14.18 17.95
C CYS A 213 1.15 -14.61 17.61
N LEU A 214 1.91 -15.13 18.58
CA LEU A 214 3.26 -15.67 18.34
C LEU A 214 3.25 -16.87 17.38
N VAL A 215 2.26 -17.76 17.49
CA VAL A 215 2.11 -18.89 16.58
C VAL A 215 1.74 -18.41 15.18
N LEU A 216 0.86 -17.42 15.04
CA LEU A 216 0.52 -16.83 13.75
C LEU A 216 1.74 -16.17 13.08
N GLU A 217 2.53 -15.43 13.86
CA GLU A 217 3.77 -14.83 13.38
C GLU A 217 4.78 -15.90 12.91
N ALA A 218 4.94 -16.97 13.68
CA ALA A 218 5.79 -18.09 13.31
C ALA A 218 5.31 -18.83 12.04
N ILE A 219 4.00 -19.02 11.87
CA ILE A 219 3.43 -19.63 10.66
C ILE A 219 3.66 -18.72 9.46
N GLN A 220 3.48 -17.41 9.63
CA GLN A 220 3.68 -16.43 8.57
C GLN A 220 5.14 -16.35 8.12
N GLU A 221 6.09 -16.44 9.06
CA GLU A 221 7.52 -16.54 8.76
C GLU A 221 7.82 -17.81 7.95
N ASN A 222 7.29 -18.95 8.38
CA ASN A 222 7.49 -20.24 7.71
C ASN A 222 6.94 -20.26 6.28
N LEU A 223 5.78 -19.63 6.06
CA LEU A 223 5.20 -19.48 4.72
C LEU A 223 6.03 -18.57 3.82
N ARG A 224 6.70 -17.56 4.39
CA ARG A 224 7.61 -16.67 3.65
C ARG A 224 8.86 -17.43 3.20
N GLU A 225 9.46 -18.20 4.10
CA GLU A 225 10.60 -19.06 3.80
C GLU A 225 10.24 -20.09 2.71
N TYR A 226 9.10 -20.76 2.83
CA TYR A 226 8.61 -21.69 1.82
C TYR A 226 8.48 -21.04 0.44
N LYS A 227 7.94 -19.82 0.37
CA LYS A 227 7.81 -19.07 -0.88
C LYS A 227 9.17 -18.74 -1.49
N GLN A 228 10.13 -18.33 -0.67
CA GLN A 228 11.50 -18.05 -1.13
C GLN A 228 12.17 -19.31 -1.69
N ILE A 229 12.06 -20.44 -0.99
CA ILE A 229 12.61 -21.73 -1.45
C ILE A 229 11.99 -22.12 -2.80
N ARG A 230 10.68 -21.91 -2.97
CA ARG A 230 10.00 -22.19 -4.24
C ARG A 230 10.53 -21.32 -5.39
N GLU A 231 10.71 -20.02 -5.15
CA GLU A 231 11.24 -19.09 -6.15
C GLU A 231 12.70 -19.42 -6.53
N GLU A 232 13.51 -19.82 -5.56
CA GLU A 232 14.87 -20.32 -5.81
C GLU A 232 14.85 -21.61 -6.63
N LEU A 233 13.95 -22.54 -6.33
CA LEU A 233 13.78 -23.78 -7.10
C LEU A 233 13.34 -23.49 -8.53
N ASP A 234 12.36 -22.61 -8.73
CA ASP A 234 11.90 -22.19 -10.06
C ASP A 234 13.04 -21.58 -10.86
N LYS A 235 13.88 -20.74 -10.23
CA LYS A 235 15.07 -20.17 -10.85
C LYS A 235 16.08 -21.25 -11.25
N ILE A 236 16.36 -22.22 -10.39
CA ILE A 236 17.26 -23.34 -10.70
C ILE A 236 16.71 -24.17 -11.85
N VAL A 237 15.41 -24.44 -11.88
CA VAL A 237 14.74 -25.19 -12.96
C VAL A 237 14.90 -24.45 -14.29
N GLU A 238 14.70 -23.13 -14.30
CA GLU A 238 14.92 -22.31 -15.50
C GLU A 238 16.38 -22.26 -15.92
N GLU A 239 17.33 -22.15 -14.98
CA GLU A 239 18.76 -22.24 -15.29
C GLU A 239 19.12 -23.60 -15.91
N VAL A 240 18.66 -24.71 -15.33
CA VAL A 240 18.87 -26.07 -15.86
C VAL A 240 18.22 -26.24 -17.23
N ARG A 241 17.03 -25.70 -17.44
CA ARG A 241 16.35 -25.70 -18.75
C ARG A 241 17.07 -24.82 -19.77
N SER A 242 17.72 -23.74 -19.33
CA SER A 242 18.48 -22.84 -20.21
C SER A 242 19.81 -23.44 -20.69
N ILE A 243 20.32 -24.50 -20.03
CA ILE A 243 21.52 -25.21 -20.47
C ILE A 243 21.29 -25.76 -21.88
N ARG A 244 22.12 -25.30 -22.81
CA ARG A 244 22.03 -25.63 -24.25
C ARG A 244 21.88 -27.13 -24.53
N TYR A 245 22.62 -27.96 -23.80
CA TYR A 245 22.55 -29.41 -23.88
C TYR A 245 21.14 -29.97 -23.59
N ASN A 246 20.47 -29.44 -22.56
CA ASN A 246 19.11 -29.86 -22.21
C ASN A 246 18.08 -29.37 -23.23
N GLN A 247 18.25 -28.16 -23.78
CA GLN A 247 17.40 -27.66 -24.86
C GLN A 247 17.54 -28.48 -26.15
N GLU A 248 18.75 -28.95 -26.46
CA GLU A 248 19.02 -29.81 -27.61
C GLU A 248 18.39 -31.19 -27.42
N GLN A 249 18.52 -31.80 -26.24
CA GLN A 249 17.85 -33.06 -25.91
C GLN A 249 16.32 -32.95 -25.92
N GLU A 250 15.76 -31.87 -25.39
CA GLU A 250 14.31 -31.64 -25.39
C GLU A 250 13.78 -31.44 -26.82
N LYS A 251 14.50 -30.69 -27.66
CA LYS A 251 14.18 -30.55 -29.10
C LYS A 251 14.32 -31.87 -29.85
N GLU A 252 15.34 -32.68 -29.56
CA GLU A 252 15.53 -33.98 -30.17
C GLU A 252 14.41 -34.96 -29.77
N LEU A 253 13.98 -34.96 -28.51
CA LEU A 253 12.82 -35.73 -28.04
C LEU A 253 11.52 -35.27 -28.68
N LEU A 254 11.29 -33.96 -28.78
CA LEU A 254 10.11 -33.40 -29.46
C LEU A 254 10.08 -33.76 -30.95
N LEU A 255 11.23 -33.69 -31.64
CA LEU A 255 11.36 -34.12 -33.03
C LEU A 255 11.14 -35.64 -33.19
N ARG A 256 11.62 -36.44 -32.24
CA ARG A 256 11.42 -37.90 -32.23
C ARG A 256 9.97 -38.28 -31.95
N HIS A 257 9.27 -37.53 -31.11
CA HIS A 257 7.83 -37.69 -30.89
C HIS A 257 7.02 -37.22 -32.11
N ALA A 258 7.39 -36.09 -32.71
CA ALA A 258 6.78 -35.57 -33.93
C ALA A 258 6.97 -36.52 -35.13
N SER A 259 8.17 -37.09 -35.29
CA SER A 259 8.46 -38.08 -36.33
C SER A 259 7.71 -39.39 -36.09
N LYS A 260 7.53 -39.79 -34.83
CA LYS A 260 6.77 -40.99 -34.44
C LYS A 260 5.25 -40.80 -34.60
N SER A 261 4.75 -39.57 -34.43
CA SER A 261 3.37 -39.22 -34.78
C SER A 261 3.15 -39.07 -36.30
N LEU A 262 4.17 -38.64 -37.04
CA LEU A 262 4.10 -38.48 -38.50
C LEU A 262 4.26 -39.82 -39.23
N SER A 263 5.05 -40.76 -38.71
CA SER A 263 5.07 -42.16 -39.19
C SER A 263 3.73 -42.84 -38.94
N SER A 264 3.07 -42.54 -37.81
CA SER A 264 1.72 -43.02 -37.52
C SER A 264 0.62 -42.46 -38.44
N GLN A 265 0.87 -41.36 -39.17
CA GLN A 265 -0.05 -40.80 -40.17
C GLN A 265 0.32 -41.15 -41.62
N THR A 266 1.58 -41.52 -41.90
CA THR A 266 2.02 -41.83 -43.26
C THR A 266 1.87 -43.31 -43.62
N ASP A 267 1.82 -44.20 -42.61
CA ASP A 267 1.65 -45.64 -42.83
C ASP A 267 0.18 -46.10 -42.86
N SER A 268 -0.80 -45.18 -42.91
CA SER A 268 -2.23 -45.53 -42.92
C SER A 268 -2.73 -46.10 -44.27
N SER A 269 -1.87 -46.58 -45.17
CA SER A 269 -2.33 -47.16 -46.43
C SER A 269 -1.70 -48.48 -46.87
N LEU A 270 -0.63 -48.99 -46.27
CA LEU A 270 -0.14 -50.32 -46.62
C LEU A 270 0.43 -51.09 -45.42
N ASP A 271 -0.26 -52.20 -45.17
CA ASP A 271 0.21 -53.48 -44.61
C ASP A 271 -0.05 -53.78 -43.12
N ILE A 272 -0.86 -54.82 -42.92
CA ILE A 272 -1.48 -55.29 -41.67
C ILE A 272 -0.46 -56.05 -40.79
N ARG A 273 0.83 -55.72 -40.86
CA ARG A 273 1.90 -56.60 -40.34
C ARG A 273 2.69 -56.13 -39.12
N GLU A 274 2.32 -55.01 -38.49
CA GLU A 274 3.03 -54.50 -37.31
C GLU A 274 2.25 -54.62 -35.98
N VAL A 275 1.10 -55.29 -35.98
CA VAL A 275 0.35 -55.61 -34.75
C VAL A 275 1.03 -56.75 -33.94
N ALA A 276 1.98 -57.48 -34.54
CA ALA A 276 2.63 -58.61 -33.89
C ALA A 276 3.71 -58.20 -32.87
N THR A 277 4.36 -57.04 -33.02
CA THR A 277 5.51 -56.66 -32.18
C THR A 277 5.12 -56.01 -30.86
N GLN A 278 3.92 -55.39 -30.79
CA GLN A 278 3.46 -54.71 -29.59
C GLN A 278 2.83 -55.67 -28.56
N GLN A 279 2.33 -56.83 -29.00
CA GLN A 279 1.89 -57.91 -28.11
C GLN A 279 3.06 -58.65 -27.42
N ASP A 280 4.23 -58.68 -28.05
CA ASP A 280 5.43 -59.32 -27.50
C ASP A 280 6.01 -58.54 -26.31
N LEU A 281 5.93 -57.21 -26.32
CA LEU A 281 6.47 -56.38 -25.22
C LEU A 281 5.64 -56.53 -23.94
N ILE A 282 4.31 -56.59 -24.06
CA ILE A 282 3.43 -56.80 -22.91
C ILE A 282 3.54 -58.24 -22.39
N SER A 283 3.66 -59.24 -23.28
CA SER A 283 3.93 -60.63 -22.86
C SER A 283 5.31 -60.79 -22.19
N ALA A 284 6.33 -60.06 -22.64
CA ALA A 284 7.67 -60.05 -22.03
C ALA A 284 7.69 -59.35 -20.66
N LEU A 285 6.90 -58.30 -20.46
CA LEU A 285 6.79 -57.61 -19.17
C LEU A 285 5.98 -58.43 -18.15
N VAL A 286 4.86 -59.02 -18.58
CA VAL A 286 4.03 -59.89 -17.72
C VAL A 286 4.77 -61.16 -17.31
N SER A 287 5.60 -61.74 -18.19
CA SER A 287 6.44 -62.88 -17.83
C SER A 287 7.60 -62.51 -16.90
N ARG A 288 8.21 -61.32 -17.04
CA ARG A 288 9.24 -60.84 -16.10
C ARG A 288 8.69 -60.53 -14.71
N GLU A 289 7.48 -59.98 -14.60
CA GLU A 289 6.81 -59.73 -13.32
C GLU A 289 6.50 -61.05 -12.58
N LYS A 290 5.99 -62.05 -13.31
CA LYS A 290 5.69 -63.38 -12.75
C LYS A 290 6.92 -64.15 -12.28
N VAL A 291 8.08 -63.94 -12.92
CA VAL A 291 9.38 -64.50 -12.48
C VAL A 291 9.91 -63.78 -11.24
N HIS A 292 9.63 -62.49 -11.08
CA HIS A 292 10.04 -61.74 -9.89
C HIS A 292 9.24 -62.16 -8.64
N ASP A 293 7.93 -62.36 -8.76
CA ASP A 293 7.08 -62.85 -7.66
C ASP A 293 7.33 -64.31 -7.28
N SER A 294 7.80 -65.13 -8.23
CA SER A 294 8.22 -66.51 -7.94
C SER A 294 9.58 -66.57 -7.23
N SER A 295 10.47 -65.60 -7.50
CA SER A 295 11.81 -65.52 -6.90
C SER A 295 11.77 -64.96 -5.47
N THR A 296 10.88 -64.01 -5.19
CA THR A 296 10.66 -63.48 -3.83
C THR A 296 10.00 -64.50 -2.89
N ASN A 297 9.12 -65.36 -3.41
CA ASN A 297 8.54 -66.48 -2.64
C ASN A 297 9.50 -67.65 -2.40
N MET A 298 10.53 -67.83 -3.23
CA MET A 298 11.59 -68.83 -3.00
C MET A 298 12.64 -68.33 -1.99
N LEU A 299 12.93 -67.02 -1.96
CA LEU A 299 13.88 -66.43 -1.02
C LEU A 299 13.34 -66.37 0.43
N SER A 300 12.02 -66.33 0.62
CA SER A 300 11.39 -66.42 1.95
C SER A 300 11.29 -67.84 2.49
N LYS A 301 11.22 -68.86 1.63
CA LYS A 301 11.21 -70.28 2.04
C LYS A 301 12.57 -70.82 2.46
N HIS A 302 13.67 -70.24 1.97
CA HIS A 302 15.02 -70.71 2.33
C HIS A 302 15.58 -70.13 3.65
N LYS A 303 14.88 -69.20 4.30
CA LYS A 303 15.27 -68.60 5.59
C LYS A 303 14.69 -69.31 6.83
N PHE A 304 13.98 -70.43 6.66
CA PHE A 304 13.36 -71.21 7.75
C PHE A 304 13.75 -72.70 7.78
N SER A 305 14.88 -73.08 7.18
CA SER A 305 15.41 -74.45 7.31
C SER A 305 16.91 -74.43 7.50
N PHE A 306 17.35 -74.16 8.73
CA PHE A 306 18.48 -74.80 9.41
C PHE A 306 18.31 -74.61 10.92
#